data_AF-A0A8T5XEY4-F1
#
_entry.id   AF-A0A8T5XEY4-F1
#
_cell.length_a   1.000
_cell.length_b   1.000
_cell.length_c   1.000
_cell.angle_alpha   90.00
_cell.angle_beta   90.00
_cell.angle_gamma   90.00
#
_symmetry.space_group_name_H-M   'P 1'
#
loop_
_entity.id
_entity.type
_entity.pdbx_description
1 polymer ?
#
loop_
_entity_poly.entity_id
_entity_poly.type
_entity_poly.pdbx_seq_one_letter_code
_entity_poly.pdbx_strand_id
1 'polypeptide(L)'
;MDRGQIMGLIFFFIMFIGVYIPLCALFIWTLKNPKDSINWGRRTFYKNEEDLEPSEFTLDINKFRSILGIILITVIFIKFFIEIFK
;
A
#
# COMPACT_ATOMS: atom_id res chain seq x y z
N MET A 1 -14.28 4.55 -28.74
CA MET A 1 -13.04 4.24 -28.00
C MET A 1 -11.93 4.10 -29.01
N ASP A 2 -10.96 5.00 -28.99
CA ASP A 2 -9.82 4.91 -29.92
C ASP A 2 -8.79 3.86 -29.44
N ARG A 3 -7.80 3.56 -30.28
CA ARG A 3 -6.74 2.58 -29.94
C ARG A 3 -5.91 3.01 -28.73
N GLY A 4 -5.74 4.32 -28.50
CA GLY A 4 -5.03 4.86 -27.34
C GLY A 4 -5.79 4.59 -26.03
N GLN A 5 -7.10 4.82 -26.02
CA GLN A 5 -7.97 4.53 -24.88
C GLN A 5 -8.00 3.02 -24.54
N ILE A 6 -8.03 2.15 -25.56
CA ILE A 6 -7.94 0.69 -25.34
C ILE A 6 -6.61 0.33 -24.68
N MET A 7 -5.49 0.85 -25.19
CA MET A 7 -4.16 0.57 -24.62
C MET A 7 -4.02 1.14 -23.21
N GLY A 8 -4.56 2.34 -22.96
CA GLY A 8 -4.61 2.95 -21.63
C GLY A 8 -5.38 2.11 -20.63
N LEU A 9 -6.55 1.57 -21.01
CA LEU A 9 -7.32 0.65 -20.18
C LEU A 9 -6.57 -0.66 -19.89
N ILE A 10 -5.94 -1.26 -20.89
CA ILE A 10 -5.14 -2.49 -20.68
C ILE A 10 -4.02 -2.22 -19.68
N PHE A 11 -3.27 -1.13 -19.86
CA PHE A 11 -2.21 -0.74 -18.95
C PHE A 11 -2.74 -0.45 -17.53
N PHE A 12 -3.89 0.23 -17.43
CA PHE A 12 -4.57 0.46 -16.15
C PHE A 12 -4.89 -0.84 -15.42
N PHE A 13 -5.46 -1.84 -16.11
CA PHE A 13 -5.76 -3.14 -15.51
C PHE A 13 -4.51 -3.88 -15.04
N ILE A 14 -3.43 -3.84 -15.82
CA ILE A 14 -2.15 -4.44 -15.43
C ILE A 14 -1.62 -3.78 -14.15
N MET A 15 -1.62 -2.45 -14.09
CA MET A 15 -1.19 -1.70 -12.90
C MET A 15 -2.12 -1.94 -11.71
N PHE A 16 -3.43 -2.05 -11.94
CA PHE A 16 -4.41 -2.28 -10.89
C PHE A 16 -4.19 -3.65 -10.23
N ILE A 17 -4.03 -4.69 -11.04
CA ILE A 17 -3.83 -6.06 -10.53
C ILE A 17 -2.42 -6.23 -9.96
N GLY A 18 -1.40 -5.71 -10.65
CA GLY A 18 0.01 -5.91 -10.30
C GLY A 18 0.52 -5.02 -9.16
N VAL A 19 -0.10 -3.85 -8.95
CA VAL A 19 0.39 -2.85 -7.98
C VAL A 19 -0.69 -2.47 -6.98
N TYR A 20 -1.87 -2.03 -7.43
CA TYR A 20 -2.88 -1.49 -6.51
C TYR A 20 -3.39 -2.54 -5.52
N ILE A 21 -3.75 -3.73 -6.02
CA ILE A 21 -4.28 -4.81 -5.16
C ILE A 21 -3.23 -5.25 -4.12
N PRO A 22 -1.98 -5.62 -4.49
CA PRO A 22 -0.96 -5.99 -3.52
C PRO A 22 -0.66 -4.90 -2.50
N LEU A 23 -0.60 -3.63 -2.94
CA LEU A 23 -0.30 -2.52 -2.05
C LEU A 23 -1.43 -2.26 -1.04
N CYS A 24 -2.68 -2.33 -1.49
CA CYS A 24 -3.84 -2.26 -0.60
C CYS A 24 -3.86 -3.43 0.39
N ALA A 25 -3.58 -4.65 -0.06
CA ALA A 25 -3.49 -5.82 0.80
C ALA A 25 -2.39 -5.65 1.87
N LEU A 26 -1.24 -5.09 1.49
CA LEU A 26 -0.15 -4.80 2.40
C LEU A 26 -0.54 -3.74 3.45
N PHE A 27 -1.17 -2.63 3.06
CA PHE A 27 -1.65 -1.64 4.02
C PHE A 27 -2.73 -2.19 4.96
N ILE A 28 -3.64 -3.01 4.46
CA ILE A 28 -4.65 -3.68 5.29
C ILE A 28 -3.98 -4.65 6.28
N TRP A 29 -2.97 -5.39 5.83
CA TRP A 29 -2.20 -6.27 6.71
C TRP A 29 -1.47 -5.47 7.79
N THR A 30 -0.87 -4.32 7.44
CA THR A 30 -0.25 -3.40 8.40
C THR A 30 -1.23 -2.88 9.45
N LEU A 31 -2.49 -2.66 9.08
CA LEU A 31 -3.53 -2.25 10.04
C LEU A 31 -3.89 -3.37 11.03
N LYS A 32 -3.90 -4.62 10.57
CA LYS A 32 -4.21 -5.79 11.40
C LYS A 32 -3.04 -6.21 12.29
N ASN A 33 -1.81 -6.16 11.76
CA ASN A 33 -0.60 -6.61 12.42
C ASN A 33 0.48 -5.51 12.41
N PRO A 34 0.25 -4.38 13.10
CA PRO A 34 1.16 -3.23 13.06
C PRO A 34 2.54 -3.58 13.64
N LYS A 35 2.61 -4.38 14.71
CA LYS A 35 3.88 -4.82 15.31
C LYS A 35 4.72 -5.61 14.31
N ASP A 36 4.13 -6.62 13.68
CA ASP A 36 4.82 -7.46 12.68
C ASP A 36 5.23 -6.66 11.45
N SER A 37 4.39 -5.72 11.00
CA SER A 37 4.69 -4.88 9.84
C SER A 37 5.85 -3.90 10.07
N ILE A 38 5.97 -3.31 11.27
CA ILE A 38 7.10 -2.43 11.63
C ILE A 38 8.40 -3.23 11.71
N ASN A 39 8.30 -4.45 12.22
CA ASN A 39 9.43 -5.34 12.38
C ASN A 39 9.74 -6.14 11.10
N TRP A 40 8.91 -6.01 10.06
CA TRP A 40 9.14 -6.62 8.77
C TRP A 40 10.39 -6.00 8.14
N GLY A 41 11.41 -6.84 7.92
CA GLY A 41 12.75 -6.41 7.47
C GLY A 41 13.69 -5.96 8.60
N ARG A 42 13.19 -5.68 9.82
CA ARG A 42 14.01 -5.37 10.99
C ARG A 42 14.27 -6.58 11.88
N ARG A 43 13.40 -7.60 11.83
CA ARG A 43 13.50 -8.84 12.61
C ARG A 43 14.83 -9.59 12.49
N THR A 44 15.57 -9.42 11.40
CA THR A 44 16.86 -10.08 11.18
C THR A 44 18.04 -9.34 11.79
N PHE A 45 17.85 -8.09 12.24
CA PHE A 45 18.92 -7.26 12.81
C PHE A 45 19.08 -7.41 14.32
N TYR A 46 18.06 -7.92 15.01
CA TYR A 46 18.05 -8.06 16.47
C TYR A 46 18.21 -9.53 16.87
N LYS A 47 18.96 -9.78 17.95
CA LYS A 47 19.19 -11.15 18.48
C LYS A 47 18.04 -11.66 19.34
N ASN A 48 17.34 -10.76 20.03
CA ASN A 48 16.27 -11.09 20.98
C ASN A 48 14.95 -10.42 20.56
N GLU A 49 13.81 -11.04 20.89
CA GLU A 49 12.48 -10.48 20.60
C GLU A 49 12.13 -9.25 21.46
N GLU A 50 12.74 -9.11 22.64
CA GLU A 50 12.54 -7.97 23.54
C GLU A 50 13.01 -6.65 22.91
N ASP A 51 14.02 -6.70 22.04
CA ASP A 51 14.51 -5.53 21.29
C ASP A 51 13.55 -5.11 20.15
N LEU A 52 12.53 -5.93 19.85
CA LEU A 52 11.55 -5.72 18.77
C LEU A 52 10.26 -5.04 19.24
N GLU A 53 10.14 -4.64 20.51
CA GLU A 53 8.89 -4.05 21.03
C GLU A 53 8.73 -2.58 20.60
N PRO A 54 7.84 -2.27 19.63
CA PRO A 54 7.61 -0.89 19.22
C PRO A 54 6.75 -0.19 20.26
N SER A 55 7.04 1.08 20.54
CA SER A 55 6.16 1.89 21.41
C SER A 55 4.74 1.99 20.84
N GLU A 56 3.73 2.13 21.70
CA GLU A 56 2.32 2.28 21.29
C GLU A 56 2.13 3.43 20.29
N PHE A 57 2.80 4.56 20.52
CA PHE A 57 2.80 5.70 19.59
C PHE A 57 3.31 5.33 18.19
N THR A 58 4.33 4.46 18.10
CA THR A 58 4.86 3.97 16.82
C THR A 58 3.83 3.09 16.10
N LEU A 59 3.12 2.23 16.85
CA LEU A 59 2.05 1.40 16.29
C LEU A 59 0.93 2.26 15.71
N ASP A 60 0.52 3.31 16.42
CA ASP A 60 -0.59 4.16 15.97
C ASP A 60 -0.22 5.06 14.80
N ILE A 61 1.01 5.60 14.76
CA ILE A 61 1.53 6.28 13.57
C ILE A 61 1.55 5.33 12.37
N ASN A 62 1.95 4.07 12.56
CA ASN A 62 2.05 3.12 11.46
C ASN A 62 0.67 2.74 10.89
N LYS A 63 -0.34 2.58 11.75
CA LYS A 63 -1.75 2.44 11.32
C LYS A 63 -2.21 3.69 10.56
N PHE A 64 -1.96 4.89 11.09
CA PHE A 64 -2.35 6.14 10.43
C PHE A 64 -1.71 6.28 9.04
N ARG A 65 -0.41 5.99 8.91
CA ARG A 65 0.31 5.98 7.63
C ARG A 65 -0.28 4.99 6.64
N SER A 66 -0.76 3.84 7.11
CA SER A 66 -1.37 2.83 6.25
C SER A 66 -2.73 3.27 5.70
N ILE A 67 -3.56 3.89 6.54
CA ILE A 67 -4.83 4.50 6.10
C ILE A 67 -4.55 5.61 5.08
N LEU A 68 -3.61 6.51 5.40
CA LEU A 68 -3.22 7.58 4.49
C LEU A 68 -2.68 7.03 3.17
N GLY A 69 -1.89 5.96 3.21
CA GLY A 69 -1.36 5.27 2.04
C GLY A 69 -2.47 4.72 1.13
N ILE A 70 -3.48 4.06 1.71
CA ILE A 70 -4.66 3.57 0.97
C ILE A 70 -5.40 4.74 0.30
N ILE A 71 -5.64 5.84 1.03
CA ILE A 71 -6.33 7.00 0.48
C ILE A 71 -5.54 7.59 -0.70
N LEU A 72 -4.23 7.81 -0.52
CA LEU A 72 -3.37 8.39 -1.55
C LEU A 72 -3.29 7.51 -2.80
N ILE A 73 -3.05 6.20 -2.65
CA ILE A 73 -2.96 5.32 -3.82
C ILE A 73 -4.30 5.22 -4.56
N THR A 74 -5.42 5.21 -3.83
CA THR A 74 -6.77 5.23 -4.42
C THR A 74 -6.99 6.49 -5.24
N VAL A 75 -6.66 7.66 -4.70
CA VAL A 75 -6.80 8.95 -5.41
C VAL A 75 -5.93 8.97 -6.68
N ILE A 76 -4.70 8.44 -6.61
CA ILE A 76 -3.80 8.35 -7.78
C ILE A 76 -4.42 7.47 -8.87
N PHE A 77 -4.93 6.29 -8.52
CA PHE A 77 -5.56 5.38 -9.49
C PHE A 77 -6.84 5.96 -10.10
N ILE A 78 -7.67 6.64 -9.30
CA ILE A 78 -8.86 7.33 -9.81
C ILE A 78 -8.47 8.43 -10.81
N LYS A 79 -7.48 9.27 -10.46
CA LYS A 79 -6.99 10.30 -11.38
C LYS A 79 -6.48 9.69 -12.68
N PHE A 80 -5.65 8.65 -12.58
CA PHE A 80 -5.12 7.96 -13.75
C PHE A 80 -6.23 7.38 -14.62
N PHE A 81 -7.29 6.80 -14.01
CA PHE A 81 -8.45 6.31 -14.74
C PHE A 81 -9.18 7.43 -15.50
N ILE A 82 -9.41 8.59 -14.85
CA ILE A 82 -10.08 9.74 -15.48
C ILE A 82 -9.27 10.27 -16.67
N GLU A 83 -7.94 10.33 -16.56
CA GLU A 83 -7.05 10.80 -17.63
C GLU A 83 -7.09 9.92 -18.89
N ILE A 84 -7.52 8.65 -18.80
CA ILE A 84 -7.68 7.78 -19.99
C ILE A 84 -8.85 8.23 -20.88
N PHE A 85 -9.86 8.90 -20.30
CA PHE A 85 -11.09 9.30 -21.01
C PHE A 85 -11.13 10.79 -21.36
N LYS A 86 -10.14 11.56 -20.91
CA LYS A 86 -9.91 12.91 -21.40
C LYS A 86 -9.27 12.87 -22.78
#